data_AF-A0A5J6UD05-F1
#
_entry.id   AF-A0A5J6UD05-F1
#
_cell.length_a   1.000
_cell.length_b   1.000
_cell.length_c   1.000
_cell.angle_alpha   90.00
_cell.angle_beta   90.00
_cell.angle_gamma   90.00
#
_symmetry.space_group_name_H-M   'P 1'
#
loop_
_entity.id
_entity.type
_entity.pdbx_description
1 polymer ?
#
loop_
_entity_poly.entity_id
_entity_poly.type
_entity_poly.pdbx_seq_one_letter_code
_entity_poly.pdbx_strand_id
1 'polypeptide(L)'
;MAPETIEGGGRVVSVVRHVFDSWPEFTFMVTADEFGIWTDARFVRTADDLPDLPAHPGVLVPWQVTLDEVSAHFGPLVPGDSWHPFHECGIPGPGGHYSATFCWGLLQTVPQADDAIS
;
A
#
# COMPACT_ATOMS: atom_id res chain seq x y z
N MET A 1 20.46 -21.72 20.94
CA MET A 1 19.30 -21.30 20.13
C MET A 1 19.80 -20.14 19.30
N ALA A 2 20.06 -20.38 18.01
CA ALA A 2 20.60 -19.36 17.10
C ALA A 2 19.44 -18.52 16.53
N PRO A 3 19.65 -17.23 16.23
CA PRO A 3 18.66 -16.44 15.52
C PRO A 3 18.54 -16.97 14.08
N GLU A 4 17.31 -17.16 13.61
CA GLU A 4 17.02 -17.46 12.20
C GLU A 4 17.45 -16.27 11.34
N THR A 5 18.44 -16.51 10.50
CA THR A 5 18.78 -15.61 9.39
C THR A 5 17.61 -15.65 8.41
N ILE A 6 16.81 -14.59 8.36
CA ILE A 6 15.94 -14.34 7.22
C ILE A 6 16.85 -13.87 6.09
N GLU A 7 17.33 -14.81 5.27
CA GLU A 7 18.01 -14.51 4.02
C GLU A 7 16.99 -13.89 3.04
N GLY A 8 16.95 -12.56 3.03
CA GLY A 8 16.14 -11.78 2.09
C GLY A 8 16.70 -10.38 1.88
N GLY A 9 18.01 -10.20 2.14
CA GLY A 9 18.71 -8.93 2.00
C GLY A 9 19.42 -8.80 0.67
N GLY A 10 18.74 -9.07 -0.45
CA GLY A 10 19.27 -8.74 -1.77
C GLY A 10 19.51 -7.23 -1.83
N ARG A 11 20.74 -6.81 -2.14
CA ARG A 11 21.03 -5.39 -2.37
C ARG A 11 20.12 -4.92 -3.51
N VAL A 12 19.32 -3.87 -3.29
CA VAL A 12 18.59 -3.23 -4.40
C VAL A 12 19.63 -2.64 -5.35
N VAL A 13 19.71 -3.16 -6.57
CA VAL A 13 20.71 -2.73 -7.56
C VAL A 13 20.08 -1.90 -8.67
N SER A 14 18.79 -2.08 -8.95
CA SER A 14 18.10 -1.29 -9.98
C SER A 14 16.70 -0.85 -9.56
N VAL A 15 16.30 0.31 -10.06
CA VAL A 15 14.96 0.88 -9.88
C VAL A 15 14.44 1.34 -11.24
N VAL A 16 13.37 0.72 -11.70
CA VAL A 16 12.63 1.16 -12.90
C VAL A 16 11.47 2.03 -12.45
N ARG A 17 11.28 3.17 -13.10
CA ARG A 17 10.17 4.10 -12.86
C ARG A 17 9.39 4.30 -14.13
N HIS A 18 8.07 4.24 -14.03
CA HIS A 18 7.18 4.53 -15.14
C HIS A 18 6.08 5.49 -14.70
N VAL A 19 5.82 6.50 -15.53
CA VAL A 19 4.75 7.47 -15.36
C VAL A 19 3.71 7.18 -16.43
N PHE A 20 2.44 7.16 -16.03
CA PHE A 20 1.32 6.95 -16.95
C PHE A 20 0.66 8.29 -17.24
N ASP A 21 0.41 8.61 -18.52
CA ASP A 21 -0.26 9.86 -18.90
C ASP A 21 -1.67 10.00 -18.29
N SER A 22 -2.34 8.87 -18.05
CA SER A 22 -3.67 8.84 -17.42
C SER A 22 -3.64 9.09 -15.92
N TRP A 23 -2.50 8.83 -15.26
CA TRP A 23 -2.29 8.93 -13.81
C TRP A 23 -1.00 9.70 -13.51
N PRO A 24 -0.93 10.99 -13.89
CA PRO A 24 0.29 11.80 -13.76
C PRO A 24 0.74 12.02 -12.30
N GLU A 25 -0.16 11.83 -11.34
CA GLU A 25 0.10 11.95 -9.90
C GLU A 25 0.87 10.75 -9.33
N PHE A 26 0.97 9.64 -10.08
CA PHE A 26 1.65 8.43 -9.64
C PHE A 26 2.82 8.05 -10.54
N THR A 27 3.87 7.53 -9.90
CA THR A 27 4.95 6.79 -10.54
C THR A 27 4.86 5.34 -10.10
N PHE A 28 4.79 4.41 -11.05
CA PHE A 28 4.99 2.99 -10.76
C PHE A 28 6.48 2.69 -10.67
N MET A 29 6.90 2.21 -9.51
CA MET A 29 8.29 1.92 -9.19
C MET A 29 8.46 0.43 -9.00
N VAL A 30 9.44 -0.16 -9.70
CA VAL A 30 9.86 -1.55 -9.53
C VAL A 30 11.29 -1.55 -9.04
N THR A 31 11.57 -2.30 -7.98
CA THR A 31 12.93 -2.54 -7.50
C THR A 31 13.33 -3.98 -7.81
N ALA A 32 14.60 -4.17 -8.17
CA ALA A 32 15.16 -5.49 -8.38
C ALA A 32 16.52 -5.63 -7.69
N ASP A 33 16.80 -6.87 -7.29
CA ASP A 33 18.09 -7.26 -6.74
C ASP A 33 19.20 -7.29 -7.81
N GLU A 34 20.40 -7.71 -7.39
CA GLU A 34 21.56 -7.83 -8.27
C GLU A 34 21.42 -8.88 -9.39
N PHE A 35 20.47 -9.81 -9.26
CA PHE A 35 20.16 -10.83 -10.26
C PHE A 35 19.05 -10.38 -11.21
N GLY A 36 18.51 -9.18 -11.03
CA GLY A 36 17.39 -8.66 -11.82
C GLY A 36 16.03 -9.25 -11.43
N ILE A 37 15.94 -9.90 -10.26
CA ILE A 37 14.68 -10.41 -9.73
C ILE A 37 13.93 -9.27 -9.04
N TRP A 38 12.64 -9.12 -9.36
CA TRP A 38 11.80 -8.11 -8.74
C TRP A 38 11.66 -8.40 -7.24
N THR A 39 12.07 -7.44 -6.43
CA THR A 39 12.00 -7.52 -4.97
C THR A 39 10.81 -6.75 -4.42
N ASP A 40 10.36 -5.72 -5.13
CA ASP A 40 9.18 -4.93 -4.77
C ASP A 40 8.65 -4.18 -6.00
N ALA A 41 7.35 -3.94 -6.05
CA ALA A 41 6.80 -2.92 -6.94
C ALA A 41 5.63 -2.20 -6.28
N ARG A 42 5.49 -0.90 -6.54
CA ARG A 42 4.43 -0.09 -5.96
C ARG A 42 4.18 1.19 -6.73
N PHE A 43 2.96 1.70 -6.62
CA PHE A 43 2.66 3.08 -6.95
C PHE A 43 3.16 4.00 -5.83
N VAL A 44 3.86 5.06 -6.23
CA VAL A 44 4.33 6.13 -5.35
C VAL A 44 3.81 7.45 -5.88
N ARG A 45 3.32 8.30 -5.00
CA ARG A 45 2.87 9.64 -5.37
C ARG A 45 4.04 10.55 -5.70
N THR A 46 3.88 11.36 -6.73
CA THR A 46 4.85 12.41 -7.06
C THR A 46 4.80 13.49 -5.98
N ALA A 47 5.96 13.96 -5.52
CA ALA A 47 6.09 14.73 -4.27
C ALA A 47 5.36 16.08 -4.25
N ASP A 48 4.85 16.54 -5.38
CA ASP A 48 4.28 17.88 -5.53
C ASP A 48 2.77 17.96 -5.19
N ASP A 49 2.08 16.82 -4.97
CA ASP A 49 0.61 16.82 -4.86
C ASP A 49 0.06 15.80 -3.85
N LEU A 50 0.40 15.95 -2.56
CA LEU A 50 -0.19 15.10 -1.49
C LEU A 50 -1.71 15.27 -1.45
N PRO A 51 -2.49 14.16 -1.42
CA PRO A 51 -3.93 14.25 -1.44
C PRO A 51 -4.44 14.77 -0.09
N ASP A 52 -5.46 15.63 -0.13
CA ASP A 52 -6.21 15.97 1.08
C ASP A 52 -7.07 14.76 1.46
N LEU A 53 -6.57 13.97 2.41
CA LEU A 53 -7.24 12.75 2.83
C LEU A 53 -8.41 13.06 3.75
N PRO A 54 -9.58 12.44 3.52
CA PRO A 54 -10.74 12.64 4.37
C PRO A 54 -10.51 12.02 5.75
N ALA A 55 -11.11 12.61 6.78
CA ALA A 55 -11.00 12.11 8.16
C ALA A 55 -11.64 10.73 8.39
N HIS A 56 -12.44 10.22 7.44
CA HIS A 56 -13.20 8.98 7.59
C HIS A 56 -12.78 7.96 6.51
N PRO A 57 -12.24 6.79 6.87
CA PRO A 57 -11.70 5.84 5.88
C PRO A 57 -12.73 5.35 4.85
N GLY A 58 -13.99 5.18 5.25
CA GLY A 58 -15.06 4.71 4.36
C GLY A 58 -15.42 5.65 3.20
N VAL A 59 -14.83 6.85 3.11
CA VAL A 59 -15.01 7.76 1.96
C VAL A 59 -13.75 7.87 1.08
N LEU A 60 -12.71 7.07 1.33
CA LEU A 60 -11.55 7.01 0.46
C LEU A 60 -11.94 6.52 -0.93
N VAL A 61 -11.43 7.20 -1.95
CA VAL A 61 -11.75 6.90 -3.35
C VAL A 61 -10.73 5.91 -3.92
N PRO A 62 -11.17 4.81 -4.55
CA PRO A 62 -10.27 3.89 -5.26
C PRO A 62 -9.34 4.60 -6.23
N TRP A 63 -8.13 4.07 -6.35
CA TRP A 63 -7.07 4.53 -7.25
C TRP A 63 -6.52 5.94 -6.96
N GLN A 64 -6.95 6.61 -5.89
CA GLN A 64 -6.49 7.96 -5.57
C GLN A 64 -5.50 8.03 -4.41
N VAL A 65 -5.32 6.96 -3.63
CA VAL A 65 -4.52 7.01 -2.41
C VAL A 65 -3.64 5.78 -2.29
N THR A 66 -2.44 5.95 -1.75
CA THR A 66 -1.48 4.87 -1.54
C THR A 66 -1.53 4.30 -0.13
N LEU A 67 -1.04 3.08 0.06
CA LEU A 67 -0.92 2.42 1.37
C LEU A 67 -0.11 3.28 2.35
N ASP A 68 0.99 3.86 1.86
CA ASP A 68 1.88 4.72 2.66
C ASP A 68 1.15 5.99 3.12
N GLU A 69 0.34 6.60 2.25
CA GLU A 69 -0.48 7.78 2.58
C GLU A 69 -1.56 7.44 3.62
N VAL A 70 -2.23 6.31 3.45
CA VAL A 70 -3.26 5.83 4.39
C VAL A 70 -2.64 5.55 5.77
N SER A 71 -1.50 4.86 5.81
CA SER A 71 -0.76 4.59 7.05
C SER A 71 -0.25 5.88 7.71
N ALA A 72 0.22 6.85 6.93
CA ALA A 72 0.66 8.14 7.44
C ALA A 72 -0.50 8.98 8.02
N HIS A 73 -1.69 8.90 7.43
CA HIS A 73 -2.84 9.72 7.82
C HIS A 73 -3.66 9.11 8.97
N PHE A 74 -3.98 7.83 8.91
CA PHE A 74 -4.82 7.15 9.91
C PHE A 74 -4.00 6.47 11.01
N GLY A 75 -2.67 6.45 10.87
CA GLY A 75 -1.75 5.77 11.77
C GLY A 75 -1.52 4.29 11.39
N PRO A 76 -0.87 3.52 12.28
CA PRO A 76 -0.50 2.14 11.99
C PRO A 76 -1.70 1.29 11.59
N LEU A 77 -1.60 0.66 10.42
CA LEU A 77 -2.63 -0.22 9.87
C LEU A 77 -2.53 -1.61 10.51
N VAL A 78 -3.67 -2.27 10.69
CA VAL A 78 -3.70 -3.65 11.17
C VAL A 78 -3.42 -4.56 9.97
N PRO A 79 -2.33 -5.36 9.97
CA PRO A 79 -2.04 -6.25 8.86
C PRO A 79 -3.16 -7.26 8.66
N GLY A 80 -3.63 -7.41 7.42
CA GLY A 80 -4.54 -8.47 7.01
C GLY A 80 -3.83 -9.49 6.12
N ASP A 81 -4.60 -10.12 5.25
CA ASP A 81 -4.08 -11.08 4.27
C ASP A 81 -3.28 -10.36 3.17
N SER A 82 -2.24 -11.02 2.66
CA SER A 82 -1.43 -10.48 1.56
C SER A 82 -1.19 -11.57 0.51
N TRP A 83 -1.55 -11.27 -0.73
CA TRP A 83 -1.35 -12.14 -1.88
C TRP A 83 -0.90 -11.30 -3.06
N HIS A 84 0.40 -11.33 -3.36
CA HIS A 84 1.00 -10.46 -4.36
C HIS A 84 0.23 -10.49 -5.70
N PRO A 85 -0.14 -9.33 -6.29
CA PRO A 85 0.28 -7.97 -5.93
C PRO A 85 -0.59 -7.25 -4.89
N PHE A 86 -1.54 -7.96 -4.28
CA PHE A 86 -2.53 -7.40 -3.37
C PHE A 86 -2.11 -7.49 -1.89
N HIS A 87 -2.61 -6.53 -1.13
CA HIS A 87 -2.47 -6.46 0.32
C HIS A 87 -3.78 -5.95 0.93
N GLU A 88 -4.27 -6.65 1.95
CA GLU A 88 -5.39 -6.22 2.77
C GLU A 88 -4.90 -5.72 4.14
N CYS A 89 -5.51 -4.65 4.62
CA CYS A 89 -5.26 -4.15 5.97
C CYS A 89 -6.51 -3.54 6.60
N GLY A 90 -6.57 -3.60 7.92
CA GLY A 90 -7.55 -2.88 8.72
C GLY A 90 -7.13 -1.42 8.94
N ILE A 91 -8.03 -0.49 8.66
CA ILE A 91 -7.87 0.94 8.99
C ILE A 91 -8.75 1.25 10.20
N PRO A 92 -8.19 1.75 11.33
CA PRO A 92 -8.99 2.25 12.44
C PRO A 92 -9.69 3.55 12.03
N GLY A 93 -10.97 3.69 12.36
CA GLY A 93 -11.71 4.92 12.04
C GLY A 93 -12.91 5.18 12.95
N PRO A 94 -13.53 6.36 12.82
CA PRO A 94 -14.80 6.65 13.47
C PRO A 94 -15.85 5.64 13.00
N GLY A 95 -16.58 5.04 13.94
CA GLY A 95 -17.66 4.10 13.62
C GLY A 95 -17.26 2.63 13.39
N GLY A 96 -15.97 2.29 13.55
CA GLY A 96 -15.52 0.88 13.53
C GLY A 96 -14.21 0.67 12.77
N HIS A 97 -13.97 -0.59 12.40
CA HIS A 97 -12.84 -0.98 11.56
C HIS A 97 -13.26 -0.98 10.09
N TYR A 98 -12.34 -0.58 9.21
CA TYR A 98 -12.51 -0.67 7.75
C TYR A 98 -11.53 -1.70 7.23
N SER A 99 -11.94 -2.55 6.30
CA SER A 99 -11.00 -3.37 5.54
C SER A 99 -10.66 -2.63 4.26
N ALA A 100 -9.37 -2.44 3.97
CA ALA A 100 -8.90 -1.82 2.75
C ALA A 100 -8.01 -2.76 1.97
N THR A 101 -8.26 -2.87 0.67
CA THR A 101 -7.46 -3.68 -0.26
C THR A 101 -6.67 -2.77 -1.17
N PHE A 102 -5.38 -3.06 -1.30
CA PHE A 102 -4.43 -2.36 -2.14
C PHE A 102 -3.87 -3.32 -3.19
N CYS A 103 -3.63 -2.83 -4.40
CA CYS A 103 -2.87 -3.53 -5.44
C CYS A 103 -1.62 -2.71 -5.72
N TRP A 104 -0.44 -3.29 -5.55
CA TRP A 104 0.83 -2.56 -5.66
C TRP A 104 0.86 -1.28 -4.80
N GLY A 105 0.29 -1.35 -3.61
CA GLY A 105 0.18 -0.21 -2.70
C GLY A 105 -0.83 0.87 -3.11
N LEU A 106 -1.61 0.70 -4.19
CA LEU A 106 -2.67 1.64 -4.60
C LEU A 106 -4.05 1.13 -4.19
N LEU A 107 -4.85 1.97 -3.53
CA LEU A 107 -6.17 1.58 -3.00
C LEU A 107 -7.08 1.06 -4.12
N GLN A 108 -7.73 -0.08 -3.88
CA GLN A 108 -8.74 -0.65 -4.77
C GLN A 108 -10.14 -0.57 -4.15
N THR A 109 -10.26 -0.88 -2.85
CA THR A 109 -11.54 -0.91 -2.14
C THR A 109 -11.34 -0.59 -0.65
N VAL A 110 -12.38 -0.04 -0.02
CA VAL A 110 -12.42 0.24 1.43
C VAL A 110 -13.83 0.00 2.01
N PRO A 111 -14.32 -1.25 2.04
CA PRO A 111 -15.56 -1.55 2.75
C PRO A 111 -15.42 -1.26 4.25
N GLN A 112 -16.52 -0.83 4.87
CA GLN A 112 -16.66 -0.94 6.32
C GLN A 112 -16.56 -2.44 6.67
N ALA A 113 -15.70 -2.78 7.63
CA ALA A 113 -15.67 -4.16 8.10
C ALA A 113 -17.02 -4.42 8.78
N ASP A 114 -17.75 -5.43 8.31
CA ASP A 114 -18.90 -5.90 9.05
C ASP A 114 -18.38 -6.34 10.43
N ASP A 115 -19.00 -5.82 11.50
CA ASP A 115 -18.95 -6.48 12.80
C ASP A 115 -19.63 -7.83 12.59
N ALA A 116 -18.85 -8.82 12.15
CA ALA A 116 -19.31 -10.19 12.06
C ALA A 116 -19.67 -10.60 13.48
N ILE A 117 -20.98 -10.60 13.72
CA ILE A 117 -21.73 -11.16 14.85
C ILE A 117 -20.88 -12.22 15.57
N SER A 118 -20.41 -11.86 16.76
CA SER A 118 -19.84 -12.82 17.71
C SER A 118 -20.90 -13.33 18.68
#